data_AF-E3REN4-F1
#
_entry.id   AF-E3REN4-F1
#
_cell.length_a   1.000
_cell.length_b   1.000
_cell.length_c   1.000
_cell.angle_alpha   90.00
_cell.angle_beta   90.00
_cell.angle_gamma   90.00
#
_symmetry.space_group_name_H-M   'P 1'
#
loop_
_entity.id
_entity.type
_entity.pdbx_description
1 polymer ?
#
loop_
_entity_poly.entity_id
_entity_poly.type
_entity_poly.pdbx_seq_one_letter_code
_entity_poly.pdbx_strand_id
1 'polypeptide(L)'
;MTESANHAAPATQYLTGLKLFTILASLTLVTFLVLLDSSIIGTAIPLITTEFHSLADVGWYIGAYTLATATLQPISGKLYTYFRTKAVFLVFVCTFELGSLMCAVASSSVVLIVARAIAGLGASGIFNGAMTVLAGAVPREKSPFYTGILFGTSQMGIVLGPLVGGVLTEHVSWRWCE
;
A
#
# COMPACT_ATOMS: atom_id res chain seq x y z
N MET A 1 9.83 -55.15 -9.33
CA MET A 1 8.48 -54.87 -8.83
C MET A 1 8.60 -53.67 -7.89
N THR A 2 8.70 -52.44 -8.43
CA THR A 2 7.59 -51.51 -8.78
C THR A 2 6.82 -51.03 -7.55
N GLU A 3 7.10 -49.81 -7.09
CA GLU A 3 6.06 -48.77 -6.88
C GLU A 3 6.70 -47.43 -6.49
N SER A 4 7.04 -46.66 -7.52
CA SER A 4 7.20 -45.21 -7.41
C SER A 4 5.82 -44.61 -7.13
N ALA A 5 5.49 -44.36 -5.87
CA ALA A 5 4.29 -43.63 -5.47
C ALA A 5 4.46 -42.14 -5.82
N ASN A 6 4.15 -41.84 -7.09
CA ASN A 6 3.94 -40.53 -7.66
C ASN A 6 2.97 -39.71 -6.79
N HIS A 7 3.50 -38.95 -5.84
CA HIS A 7 2.76 -37.85 -5.21
C HIS A 7 2.72 -36.71 -6.23
N ALA A 8 1.77 -36.81 -7.17
CA ALA A 8 1.39 -35.72 -8.03
C ALA A 8 0.92 -34.56 -7.14
N ALA A 9 1.83 -33.62 -6.86
CA ALA A 9 1.46 -32.33 -6.30
C ALA A 9 0.34 -31.74 -7.18
N PRO A 10 -0.76 -31.23 -6.59
CA PRO A 10 -1.85 -30.68 -7.36
C PRO A 10 -1.28 -29.65 -8.33
N ALA A 11 -1.58 -29.79 -9.62
CA ALA A 11 -1.10 -28.89 -10.65
C ALA A 11 -1.53 -27.46 -10.30
N THR A 12 -0.64 -26.71 -9.67
CA THR A 12 -0.83 -25.30 -9.38
C THR A 12 -1.00 -24.63 -10.73
N GLN A 13 -2.24 -24.33 -11.11
CA GLN A 13 -2.56 -23.70 -12.37
C GLN A 13 -2.02 -22.27 -12.33
N TYR A 14 -0.74 -22.12 -12.67
CA TYR A 14 -0.07 -20.83 -12.74
C TYR A 14 -0.83 -19.96 -13.73
N LEU A 15 -1.27 -18.79 -13.24
CA LEU A 15 -2.00 -17.82 -14.06
C LEU A 15 -1.06 -17.35 -15.18
N THR A 16 -1.37 -17.73 -16.41
CA THR A 16 -0.59 -17.38 -17.60
C THR A 16 -1.35 -16.36 -18.45
N GLY A 17 -0.61 -15.40 -19.03
CA GLY A 17 -1.14 -14.41 -19.98
C GLY A 17 -1.88 -13.23 -19.35
N LEU A 18 -3.05 -12.90 -19.91
CA LEU A 18 -3.79 -11.66 -19.63
C LEU A 18 -4.22 -11.51 -18.16
N LYS A 19 -4.61 -12.61 -17.50
CA LYS A 19 -5.10 -12.56 -16.11
C LYS A 19 -3.99 -12.18 -15.13
N LEU A 20 -2.77 -12.71 -15.33
CA LEU A 20 -1.61 -12.34 -14.52
C LEU A 20 -1.28 -10.86 -14.72
N PHE A 21 -1.31 -10.37 -15.96
CA PHE A 21 -1.08 -8.97 -16.27
C PHE A 21 -2.11 -8.05 -15.60
N THR A 22 -3.41 -8.40 -15.65
CA THR A 22 -4.44 -7.59 -14.97
C THR A 22 -4.27 -7.54 -13.46
N ILE A 23 -3.88 -8.66 -12.84
CA ILE A 23 -3.63 -8.72 -11.39
C ILE A 23 -2.38 -7.89 -11.05
N LEU A 24 -1.28 -8.10 -11.78
CA LEU A 24 -0.05 -7.33 -11.59
C LEU A 24 -0.29 -5.83 -11.77
N ALA A 25 -1.00 -5.42 -12.83
CA ALA A 25 -1.35 -4.02 -13.06
C ALA A 25 -2.18 -3.44 -11.91
N SER A 26 -3.17 -4.18 -11.40
CA SER A 26 -3.96 -3.74 -10.24
C SER A 26 -3.13 -3.63 -8.97
N LEU A 27 -2.25 -4.59 -8.69
CA LEU A 27 -1.37 -4.57 -7.52
C LEU A 27 -0.35 -3.43 -7.62
N THR A 28 0.26 -3.25 -8.79
CA THR A 28 1.16 -2.13 -9.09
C THR A 28 0.45 -0.80 -8.91
N LEU A 29 -0.79 -0.65 -9.41
CA LEU A 29 -1.54 0.59 -9.27
C LEU A 29 -1.86 0.92 -7.81
N VAL A 30 -2.33 -0.07 -7.03
CA VAL A 30 -2.62 0.12 -5.60
C VAL A 30 -1.33 0.42 -4.82
N THR A 31 -0.25 -0.31 -5.10
CA THR A 31 1.04 -0.08 -4.43
C THR A 31 1.63 1.29 -4.82
N PHE A 32 1.48 1.69 -6.07
CA PHE A 32 1.84 3.04 -6.55
C PHE A 32 1.08 4.12 -5.79
N LEU A 33 -0.23 3.97 -5.57
CA LEU A 33 -1.03 4.92 -4.78
C LEU A 33 -0.54 5.02 -3.34
N VAL A 34 -0.23 3.90 -2.69
CA VAL A 34 0.34 3.89 -1.32
C VAL A 34 1.66 4.63 -1.25
N LEU A 35 2.53 4.46 -2.25
CA LEU A 35 3.83 5.13 -2.32
C LEU A 35 3.69 6.62 -2.63
N LEU A 36 2.73 6.97 -3.48
CA LEU A 36 2.39 8.36 -3.80
C LEU A 36 1.87 9.08 -2.54
N ASP A 37 0.94 8.49 -1.80
CA ASP A 37 0.44 8.98 -0.51
C ASP A 37 1.59 9.21 0.49
N SER A 38 2.45 8.21 0.65
CA SER A 38 3.60 8.29 1.56
C SER A 38 4.60 9.37 1.14
N SER A 39 4.61 9.78 -0.13
CA SER A 39 5.48 10.82 -0.64
C SER A 39 4.87 12.22 -0.59
N ILE A 40 3.56 12.36 -0.81
CA ILE A 40 2.89 13.67 -0.80
C ILE A 40 2.97 14.31 0.59
N ILE A 41 2.81 13.53 1.66
CA ILE A 41 2.90 14.04 3.03
C ILE A 41 4.25 14.74 3.28
N GLY A 42 5.35 14.23 2.71
CA GLY A 42 6.68 14.85 2.82
C GLY A 42 6.71 16.29 2.28
N THR A 43 5.93 16.57 1.24
CA THR A 43 5.80 17.93 0.66
C THR A 43 4.73 18.79 1.33
N ALA A 44 3.69 18.17 1.89
CA ALA A 44 2.59 18.89 2.53
C ALA A 44 2.87 19.27 4.00
N ILE A 45 3.79 18.56 4.69
CA ILE A 45 4.20 18.83 6.08
C ILE A 45 4.48 20.32 6.38
N PRO A 46 5.31 21.06 5.62
CA PRO A 46 5.58 22.45 5.94
C PRO A 46 4.30 23.31 5.91
N LEU A 47 3.43 23.08 4.93
CA LEU A 47 2.17 23.82 4.79
C LEU A 47 1.20 23.52 5.94
N ILE A 48 1.02 22.23 6.29
CA ILE A 48 0.19 21.76 7.40
C ILE A 48 0.70 22.34 8.73
N THR A 49 2.02 22.35 8.93
CA THR A 49 2.64 22.89 10.15
C THR A 49 2.41 24.39 10.28
N THR A 50 2.49 25.13 9.17
CA THR A 50 2.18 26.57 9.14
C THR A 50 0.70 26.83 9.42
N GLU A 51 -0.21 25.99 8.93
CA GLU A 51 -1.66 26.15 9.15
C GLU A 51 -2.06 25.86 10.60
N PHE A 52 -1.55 24.78 11.19
CA PHE A 52 -1.95 24.35 12.54
C PHE A 52 -1.13 24.97 13.68
N HIS A 53 -0.05 25.71 13.37
CA HIS A 53 0.86 26.33 14.36
C HIS A 53 1.42 25.35 15.41
N SER A 54 1.37 24.03 15.14
CA SER A 54 1.88 22.98 16.03
C SER A 54 3.11 22.31 15.40
N LEU A 55 4.29 22.82 15.75
CA LEU A 55 5.59 22.23 15.38
C LEU A 55 5.88 20.91 16.11
N ALA A 56 5.23 20.67 17.25
CA ALA A 56 5.46 19.47 18.06
C ALA A 56 4.92 18.19 17.41
N ASP A 57 3.89 18.30 16.56
CA ASP A 57 3.19 17.16 15.97
C ASP A 57 3.76 16.73 14.61
N VAL A 58 4.75 17.45 14.08
CA VAL A 58 5.36 17.19 12.77
C VAL A 58 5.93 15.78 12.67
N GLY A 59 6.59 15.32 13.73
CA GLY A 59 7.12 13.96 13.81
C GLY A 59 6.04 12.88 13.84
N TRP A 60 4.85 13.20 14.37
CA TRP A 60 3.74 12.26 14.48
C TRP A 60 3.02 12.02 13.15
N TYR A 61 3.07 12.95 12.18
CA TYR A 61 2.45 12.75 10.87
C TYR A 61 3.06 11.58 10.08
N ILE A 62 4.39 11.47 10.10
CA ILE A 62 5.11 10.33 9.49
C ILE A 62 5.19 9.17 10.50
N GLY A 63 5.39 9.48 11.78
CA GLY A 63 5.55 8.51 12.85
C GLY A 63 4.32 7.62 13.03
N ALA A 64 3.11 8.17 13.07
CA ALA A 64 1.88 7.40 13.26
C ALA A 64 1.62 6.44 12.10
N TYR A 65 1.83 6.88 10.86
CA TYR A 65 1.73 6.03 9.68
C TYR A 65 2.74 4.88 9.74
N THR A 66 4.02 5.19 9.98
CA THR A 66 5.09 4.18 10.02
C THR A 66 4.90 3.20 11.17
N LEU A 67 4.49 3.69 12.35
CA LEU A 67 4.23 2.88 13.53
C LEU A 67 3.04 1.93 13.33
N ALA A 68 1.93 2.44 12.77
CA ALA A 68 0.78 1.61 12.42
C ALA A 68 1.18 0.55 11.38
N THR A 69 1.88 0.98 10.32
CA THR A 69 2.32 0.08 9.26
C THR A 69 3.20 -1.04 9.82
N ALA A 70 4.22 -0.71 10.62
CA ALA A 70 5.15 -1.66 11.21
C ALA A 70 4.49 -2.63 12.21
N THR A 71 3.57 -2.11 13.05
CA THR A 71 2.88 -2.91 14.06
C THR A 71 1.88 -3.90 13.42
N LEU A 72 1.22 -3.49 12.34
CA LEU A 72 0.24 -4.33 11.64
C LEU A 72 0.80 -5.17 10.51
N GLN A 73 2.05 -4.96 10.10
CA GLN A 73 2.71 -5.79 9.11
C GLN A 73 2.72 -7.30 9.46
N PRO A 74 3.05 -7.74 10.69
CA PRO A 74 2.96 -9.16 11.05
C PRO A 74 1.50 -9.65 11.18
N ILE A 75 0.59 -8.78 11.65
CA ILE A 75 -0.83 -9.12 11.84
C ILE A 75 -1.50 -9.38 10.50
N SER A 76 -1.27 -8.49 9.52
CA SER A 76 -1.77 -8.63 8.16
C SER A 76 -1.23 -9.91 7.50
N GLY A 77 0.05 -10.25 7.70
CA GLY A 77 0.63 -11.51 7.23
C GLY A 77 -0.10 -12.75 7.75
N LYS A 78 -0.44 -12.79 9.05
CA LYS A 78 -1.27 -13.87 9.61
C LYS A 78 -2.66 -13.87 9.00
N LEU A 79 -3.28 -12.70 8.82
CA LEU A 79 -4.62 -12.58 8.26
C LEU A 79 -4.70 -13.18 6.84
N TYR A 80 -3.67 -12.97 6.02
CA TYR A 80 -3.56 -13.60 4.70
C TYR A 80 -3.37 -15.12 4.72
N THR A 81 -2.90 -15.68 5.83
CA THR A 81 -2.70 -17.14 5.98
C THR A 81 -4.01 -17.86 6.35
N TYR A 82 -4.86 -17.22 7.17
CA TYR A 82 -6.12 -17.83 7.65
C TYR A 82 -7.34 -17.50 6.78
N PHE A 83 -7.34 -16.36 6.09
CA PHE A 83 -8.48 -15.88 5.31
C PHE A 83 -8.23 -15.88 3.80
N ARG A 84 -9.30 -15.74 3.02
CA ARG A 84 -9.21 -15.69 1.54
C ARG A 84 -8.45 -14.44 1.10
N THR A 85 -7.34 -14.64 0.39
CA THR A 85 -6.42 -13.57 -0.05
C THR A 85 -7.13 -12.40 -0.74
N LYS A 86 -8.09 -12.68 -1.64
CA LYS A 86 -8.85 -11.64 -2.35
C LYS A 86 -9.71 -10.77 -1.42
N ALA A 87 -10.38 -11.37 -0.44
CA ALA A 87 -11.27 -10.64 0.47
C ALA A 87 -10.45 -9.76 1.42
N VAL A 88 -9.36 -10.32 1.95
CA VAL A 88 -8.43 -9.59 2.83
C VAL A 88 -7.81 -8.39 2.10
N PHE A 89 -7.35 -8.59 0.86
CA PHE A 89 -6.79 -7.51 0.04
C PHE A 89 -7.79 -6.38 -0.20
N LEU A 90 -9.03 -6.70 -0.57
CA LEU A 90 -10.08 -5.70 -0.77
C LEU A 90 -10.41 -4.93 0.51
N VAL A 91 -10.45 -5.60 1.67
CA VAL A 91 -10.67 -4.92 2.95
C VAL A 91 -9.55 -3.91 3.24
N PHE A 92 -8.28 -4.28 3.04
CA PHE A 92 -7.17 -3.36 3.25
C PHE A 92 -7.16 -2.19 2.26
N VAL A 93 -7.53 -2.42 1.00
CA VAL A 93 -7.72 -1.35 0.02
C VAL A 93 -8.84 -0.41 0.46
N CYS A 94 -9.99 -0.92 0.89
CA CYS A 94 -11.07 -0.07 1.41
C CYS A 94 -10.63 0.73 2.65
N THR A 95 -9.86 0.11 3.55
CA THR A 95 -9.32 0.83 4.73
C THR A 95 -8.35 1.94 4.32
N PHE A 96 -7.53 1.71 3.29
CA PHE A 96 -6.63 2.72 2.75
C PHE A 96 -7.41 3.91 2.16
N GLU A 97 -8.38 3.64 1.29
CA GLU A 97 -9.25 4.67 0.69
C GLU A 97 -10.05 5.47 1.74
N LEU A 98 -10.55 4.79 2.78
CA LEU A 98 -11.21 5.47 3.91
C LEU A 98 -10.23 6.35 4.70
N GLY A 99 -8.99 5.90 4.87
CA GLY A 99 -7.91 6.70 5.45
C GLY A 99 -7.65 7.97 4.65
N SER A 100 -7.44 7.85 3.34
CA SER A 100 -7.23 8.99 2.43
C SER A 100 -8.42 9.96 2.44
N LEU A 101 -9.65 9.45 2.42
CA LEU A 101 -10.86 10.28 2.52
C LEU A 101 -10.91 11.03 3.86
N MET A 102 -10.57 10.38 4.97
CA MET A 102 -10.53 11.00 6.29
C MET A 102 -9.46 12.10 6.37
N CYS A 103 -8.32 11.91 5.72
CA CYS A 103 -7.28 12.93 5.66
C CYS A 103 -7.70 14.14 4.81
N ALA A 104 -8.40 13.94 3.68
CA ALA A 104 -8.93 15.03 2.85
C ALA A 104 -9.94 15.94 3.58
N VAL A 105 -10.73 15.36 4.50
CA VAL A 105 -11.69 16.11 5.34
C VAL A 105 -11.12 16.54 6.69
N ALA A 106 -9.85 16.22 6.98
CA ALA A 106 -9.25 16.48 8.28
C ALA A 106 -9.27 17.98 8.61
N SER A 107 -9.85 18.33 9.76
CA SER A 107 -9.99 19.71 10.23
C SER A 107 -9.04 20.05 11.38
N SER A 108 -8.20 19.10 11.81
CA SER A 108 -7.29 19.20 12.95
C SER A 108 -6.09 18.27 12.79
N SER A 109 -4.92 18.66 13.31
CA SER A 109 -3.70 17.83 13.38
C SER A 109 -3.95 16.44 13.96
N VAL A 110 -4.76 16.33 15.02
CA VAL A 110 -5.05 15.04 15.67
C VAL A 110 -5.85 14.12 14.74
N VAL A 111 -6.85 14.68 14.04
CA VAL A 111 -7.66 13.93 13.07
C VAL A 111 -6.79 13.43 11.91
N LEU A 112 -5.85 14.27 11.45
CA LEU A 112 -4.89 13.90 10.42
C LEU A 112 -3.96 12.77 10.89
N ILE A 113 -3.44 12.84 12.13
CA ILE A 113 -2.60 11.76 12.70
C ILE A 113 -3.38 10.44 12.78
N VAL A 114 -4.64 10.47 13.23
CA VAL A 114 -5.49 9.27 13.31
C VAL A 114 -5.80 8.71 11.93
N ALA A 115 -6.14 9.57 10.97
CA ALA A 115 -6.41 9.17 9.60
C ALA A 115 -5.16 8.55 8.94
N ARG A 116 -3.96 9.09 9.19
CA ARG A 116 -2.67 8.51 8.79
C ARG A 116 -2.38 7.17 9.46
N ALA A 117 -2.73 7.02 10.73
CA ALA A 117 -2.63 5.72 11.39
C ALA A 117 -3.50 4.68 10.67
N ILE A 118 -4.75 5.04 10.31
CA ILE A 118 -5.69 4.18 9.57
C ILE A 118 -5.16 3.84 8.17
N ALA A 119 -4.65 4.82 7.42
CA ALA A 119 -4.04 4.61 6.12
C ALA A 119 -2.84 3.64 6.20
N GLY A 120 -2.02 3.76 7.25
CA GLY A 120 -0.91 2.83 7.53
C GLY A 120 -1.37 1.39 7.77
N LEU A 121 -2.55 1.19 8.39
CA LEU A 121 -3.16 -0.14 8.51
C LEU A 121 -3.42 -0.74 7.13
N GLY A 122 -4.04 0.05 6.23
CA GLY A 122 -4.31 -0.33 4.84
C GLY A 122 -3.03 -0.66 4.07
N ALA A 123 -2.03 0.22 4.14
CA ALA A 123 -0.75 0.07 3.46
C ALA A 123 0.00 -1.21 3.86
N SER A 124 0.06 -1.55 5.15
CA SER A 124 0.72 -2.77 5.63
C SER A 124 0.10 -4.04 5.05
N GLY A 125 -1.22 -4.04 4.89
CA GLY A 125 -1.98 -5.12 4.30
C GLY A 125 -1.85 -5.18 2.78
N ILE A 126 -1.75 -4.04 2.10
CA ILE A 126 -1.50 -3.97 0.65
C ILE A 126 -0.14 -4.59 0.32
N PHE A 127 0.92 -4.23 1.05
CA PHE A 127 2.26 -4.78 0.80
C PHE A 127 2.33 -6.30 1.02
N ASN A 128 1.79 -6.80 2.13
CA ASN A 128 1.71 -8.24 2.38
C ASN A 128 0.81 -8.96 1.35
N GLY A 129 -0.29 -8.32 0.96
CA GLY A 129 -1.20 -8.83 -0.05
C GLY A 129 -0.56 -8.93 -1.42
N ALA A 130 0.19 -7.92 -1.84
CA ALA A 130 0.95 -7.94 -3.09
C ALA A 130 1.93 -9.11 -3.13
N MET A 131 2.70 -9.33 -2.06
CA MET A 131 3.61 -10.48 -1.97
C MET A 131 2.86 -11.82 -1.96
N THR A 132 1.75 -11.92 -1.23
CA THR A 132 0.96 -13.16 -1.11
C THR A 132 0.30 -13.54 -2.43
N VAL A 133 -0.34 -12.57 -3.10
CA VAL A 133 -0.98 -12.78 -4.41
C VAL A 133 0.07 -13.16 -5.44
N LEU A 134 1.24 -12.51 -5.43
CA LEU A 134 2.30 -12.81 -6.37
C LEU A 134 2.89 -14.21 -6.14
N ALA A 135 3.14 -14.58 -4.88
CA ALA A 135 3.62 -15.91 -4.50
C ALA A 135 2.64 -17.04 -4.89
N GLY A 136 1.34 -16.74 -4.94
CA GLY A 136 0.31 -17.67 -5.43
C GLY A 136 0.12 -17.67 -6.95
N ALA A 137 0.47 -16.58 -7.64
CA ALA A 137 0.19 -16.41 -9.07
C ALA A 137 1.32 -16.89 -10.00
N VAL A 138 2.59 -16.79 -9.56
CA VAL A 138 3.77 -17.12 -10.37
C VAL A 138 4.67 -18.19 -9.72
N PRO A 139 5.41 -18.98 -10.53
CA PRO A 139 6.38 -19.94 -10.02
C PRO A 139 7.44 -19.25 -9.16
N ARG A 140 7.89 -19.92 -8.08
CA ARG A 140 8.86 -19.38 -7.11
C ARG A 140 10.13 -18.83 -7.77
N GLU A 141 10.60 -19.42 -8.86
CA GLU A 141 11.80 -18.99 -9.59
C GLU A 141 11.63 -17.63 -10.28
N LYS A 142 10.42 -17.31 -10.76
CA LYS A 142 10.11 -16.05 -11.45
C LYS A 142 9.49 -15.01 -10.52
N SER A 143 9.04 -15.41 -9.33
CA SER A 143 8.44 -14.49 -8.34
C SER A 143 9.34 -13.27 -8.06
N PRO A 144 10.67 -13.38 -7.85
CA PRO A 144 11.52 -12.22 -7.59
C PRO A 144 11.56 -11.21 -8.74
N PHE A 145 11.53 -11.69 -9.99
CA PHE A 145 11.53 -10.84 -11.17
C PHE A 145 10.25 -9.99 -11.25
N TYR A 146 9.08 -10.60 -11.03
CA TYR A 146 7.82 -9.88 -11.01
C TYR A 146 7.66 -8.97 -9.77
N THR A 147 8.18 -9.38 -8.62
CA THR A 147 8.24 -8.51 -7.43
C THR A 147 9.05 -7.25 -7.74
N GLY A 148 10.21 -7.43 -8.39
CA GLY A 148 11.06 -6.33 -8.83
C GLY A 148 10.34 -5.39 -9.79
N ILE A 149 9.57 -5.90 -10.75
CA ILE A 149 8.76 -5.06 -11.65
C ILE A 149 7.66 -4.33 -10.87
N LEU A 150 6.93 -5.02 -10.00
CA LEU A 150 5.83 -4.45 -9.21
C LEU A 150 6.31 -3.31 -8.33
N PHE A 151 7.31 -3.56 -7.49
CA PHE A 151 7.85 -2.54 -6.60
C PHE A 151 8.65 -1.48 -7.38
N GLY A 152 9.43 -1.89 -8.38
CA GLY A 152 10.21 -0.97 -9.21
C GLY A 152 9.35 0.04 -9.97
N THR A 153 8.21 -0.38 -10.50
CA THR A 153 7.25 0.53 -11.15
C THR A 153 6.50 1.38 -10.14
N SER A 154 6.09 0.80 -9.01
CA SER A 154 5.40 1.55 -7.94
C SER A 154 6.29 2.65 -7.34
N GLN A 155 7.61 2.45 -7.28
CA GLN A 155 8.58 3.44 -6.80
C GLN A 155 8.62 4.72 -7.63
N MET A 156 8.16 4.69 -8.88
CA MET A 156 7.97 5.92 -9.66
C MET A 156 6.96 6.86 -9.00
N GLY A 157 6.02 6.33 -8.21
CA GLY A 157 5.06 7.12 -7.42
C GLY A 157 5.73 8.00 -6.37
N ILE A 158 6.85 7.58 -5.80
CA ILE A 158 7.63 8.41 -4.86
C ILE A 158 8.25 9.61 -5.59
N VAL A 159 8.66 9.44 -6.84
CA VAL A 159 9.23 10.55 -7.63
C VAL A 159 8.14 11.50 -8.11
N LEU A 160 6.97 10.96 -8.45
CA LEU A 160 5.80 11.75 -8.87
C LEU A 160 5.08 12.42 -7.69
N GLY A 161 5.22 11.89 -6.47
CA GLY A 161 4.58 12.41 -5.27
C GLY A 161 4.85 13.90 -5.02
N PRO A 162 6.12 14.37 -5.01
CA PRO A 162 6.43 15.79 -4.85
C PRO A 162 5.98 16.67 -6.00
N LEU A 163 5.97 16.14 -7.24
CA LEU A 163 5.51 16.87 -8.41
C LEU A 163 4.00 17.10 -8.36
N VAL A 164 3.24 16.04 -8.08
CA VAL A 164 1.79 16.10 -7.93
C VAL A 164 1.41 16.91 -6.70
N GLY A 165 2.09 16.67 -5.57
CA GLY A 165 1.87 17.37 -4.31
C GLY A 165 2.17 18.87 -4.38
N GLY A 166 3.24 19.26 -5.08
CA GLY A 166 3.60 20.66 -5.31
C GLY A 166 2.56 21.40 -6.16
N VAL A 167 2.14 20.81 -7.28
CA VAL A 167 1.10 21.42 -8.14
C VAL A 167 -0.26 21.54 -7.42
N LEU A 168 -0.63 20.54 -6.62
CA LEU A 168 -1.89 20.55 -5.86
C LEU A 168 -1.89 21.59 -4.73
N THR A 169 -0.77 21.70 -4.00
CA THR A 169 -0.61 22.72 -2.94
C THR A 169 -0.58 24.14 -3.51
N GLU A 170 -0.06 24.32 -4.73
CA GLU A 170 0.03 25.64 -5.37
C GLU A 170 -1.27 26.10 -6.06
N HIS A 171 -2.18 25.18 -6.46
CA HIS A 171 -3.35 25.54 -7.27
C HIS A 171 -4.74 25.22 -6.68
N VAL A 172 -4.90 24.23 -5.77
CA VAL A 172 -6.25 23.71 -5.43
C VAL A 172 -6.55 23.58 -3.92
N SER A 173 -5.54 23.65 -3.04
CA SER A 173 -5.56 23.43 -1.57
C SER A 173 -5.05 22.04 -1.17
N TRP A 174 -4.28 21.98 -0.07
CA TRP A 174 -3.65 20.77 0.49
C TRP A 174 -4.61 19.62 0.82
N ARG A 175 -5.91 19.90 0.89
CA ARG A 175 -6.99 18.94 1.21
C ARG A 175 -7.31 17.96 0.08
N TRP A 176 -6.83 18.21 -1.14
CA TRP A 176 -7.01 17.33 -2.30
C TRP A 176 -5.76 16.51 -2.63
N CYS A 177 -4.77 16.50 -1.73
CA CYS A 177 -3.47 15.90 -1.95
C CYS A 177 -3.39 14.41 -1.56
N GLU A 178 -4.50 13.67 -1.55
CA GLU A 178 -4.54 12.28 -1.06
C GLU A 178 -5.27 11.31 -1.98
#